data_AF-A0A957XCI5-F1
#
_entry.id   AF-A0A957XCI5-F1
#
_cell.length_a   1.000
_cell.length_b   1.000
_cell.length_c   1.000
_cell.angle_alpha   90.00
_cell.angle_beta   90.00
_cell.angle_gamma   90.00
#
_symmetry.space_group_name_H-M   'P 1'
#
loop_
_entity.id
_entity.type
_entity.pdbx_description
1 polymer ?
#
loop_
_entity_poly.entity_id
_entity_poly.type
_entity_poly.pdbx_seq_one_letter_code
_entity_poly.pdbx_strand_id
1 'polypeptide(L)'
;MQSLSSDLDVWERAWATYDEATYRTALSYIRPQDVVLDIGAGDLRFARQAAGIARHVYAIEMQPKLLTHQPPRPQNLTVICADARHLIWPNTITAGVLLMRHCTQVKPYASRLRALGCRRLITNARWGMDVELMALDQRIDWQQVEIGWYACLCGQTGFVAGPPEKVSEKVTWQVAEVENCPDCSNVR
;
A
#
# COMPACT_ATOMS: atom_id res chain seq x y z
N MET A 1 32.21 0.17 -6.64
CA MET A 1 31.11 0.65 -5.77
C MET A 1 29.98 1.23 -6.64
N GLN A 2 29.43 0.40 -7.54
CA GLN A 2 28.33 0.79 -8.41
C GLN A 2 26.99 0.53 -7.69
N SER A 3 26.32 1.62 -7.35
CA SER A 3 24.88 1.86 -7.41
C SER A 3 23.90 0.71 -7.09
N LEU A 4 23.88 0.24 -5.85
CA LEU A 4 22.69 -0.46 -5.30
C LEU A 4 21.41 0.39 -5.37
N SER A 5 21.57 1.72 -5.42
CA SER A 5 20.47 2.68 -5.53
C SER A 5 19.78 2.68 -6.90
N SER A 6 20.48 2.37 -8.00
CA SER A 6 19.85 2.36 -9.34
C SER A 6 19.06 1.10 -9.61
N ASP A 7 19.49 -0.03 -9.03
CA ASP A 7 18.91 -1.34 -9.32
C ASP A 7 17.60 -1.54 -8.56
N LEU A 8 17.52 -1.09 -7.30
CA LEU A 8 16.26 -1.04 -6.53
C LEU A 8 15.22 -0.17 -7.24
N ASP A 9 15.66 0.97 -7.76
CA ASP A 9 14.86 1.90 -8.55
C ASP A 9 14.34 1.27 -9.87
N VAL A 10 15.15 0.43 -10.53
CA VAL A 10 14.74 -0.30 -11.74
C VAL A 10 13.69 -1.37 -11.40
N TRP A 11 13.86 -2.09 -10.30
CA TRP A 11 12.90 -3.09 -9.85
C TRP A 11 11.58 -2.49 -9.37
N GLU A 12 11.61 -1.37 -8.63
CA GLU A 12 10.39 -0.66 -8.20
C GLU A 12 9.63 -0.03 -9.38
N ARG A 13 10.32 0.23 -10.50
CA ARG A 13 9.71 0.66 -11.77
C ARG A 13 9.25 -0.51 -12.64
N ALA A 14 9.58 -1.75 -12.31
CA ALA A 14 9.12 -2.90 -13.07
C ALA A 14 7.60 -3.03 -12.92
N TRP A 15 6.90 -3.13 -14.04
CA TRP A 15 5.44 -3.20 -14.07
C TRP A 15 4.98 -4.54 -14.64
N ALA A 16 4.02 -5.16 -13.95
CA ALA A 16 3.26 -6.30 -14.43
C ALA A 16 1.84 -6.20 -13.91
N THR A 17 0.90 -6.72 -14.68
CA THR A 17 -0.51 -6.74 -14.30
C THR A 17 -0.74 -7.82 -13.25
N TYR A 18 -1.57 -7.55 -12.25
CA TYR A 18 -2.03 -8.59 -11.34
C TYR A 18 -3.12 -9.45 -11.98
N ASP A 19 -3.30 -10.64 -11.42
CA ASP A 19 -4.43 -11.51 -11.76
C ASP A 19 -5.76 -10.94 -11.26
N GLU A 20 -6.85 -11.47 -11.82
CA GLU A 20 -8.21 -11.05 -11.48
C GLU A 20 -8.59 -11.34 -10.02
N ALA A 21 -7.96 -12.36 -9.38
CA ALA A 21 -8.23 -12.70 -7.99
C ALA A 21 -7.70 -11.60 -7.07
N THR A 22 -6.48 -11.12 -7.31
CA THR A 22 -5.85 -10.01 -6.61
C THR A 22 -6.71 -8.74 -6.72
N TYR A 23 -7.14 -8.39 -7.94
CA TYR A 23 -8.02 -7.23 -8.12
C TYR A 23 -9.35 -7.38 -7.43
N ARG A 24 -9.98 -8.56 -7.50
CA ARG A 24 -11.25 -8.81 -6.81
C ARG A 24 -11.13 -8.63 -5.30
N THR A 25 -10.06 -9.14 -4.69
CA THR A 25 -9.80 -8.95 -3.26
C THR A 25 -9.61 -7.47 -2.94
N ALA A 26 -8.79 -6.75 -3.71
CA ALA A 26 -8.58 -5.31 -3.52
C ALA A 26 -9.88 -4.50 -3.66
N LEU A 27 -10.68 -4.79 -4.69
CA LEU A 27 -11.96 -4.13 -4.96
C LEU A 27 -12.99 -4.41 -3.86
N SER A 28 -12.95 -5.58 -3.20
CA SER A 28 -13.87 -5.91 -2.10
C SER A 28 -13.74 -4.98 -0.88
N TYR A 29 -12.61 -4.27 -0.75
CA TYR A 29 -12.38 -3.28 0.30
C TYR A 29 -12.83 -1.86 -0.08
N ILE A 30 -13.15 -1.60 -1.35
CA ILE A 30 -13.61 -0.30 -1.83
C ILE A 30 -15.11 -0.14 -1.56
N ARG A 31 -15.51 1.04 -1.10
CA ARG A 31 -16.90 1.36 -0.75
C ARG A 31 -17.47 2.47 -1.66
N PRO A 32 -18.80 2.53 -1.87
CA PRO A 32 -19.40 3.52 -2.78
C PRO A 32 -19.11 4.99 -2.44
N GLN A 33 -18.93 5.31 -1.17
CA GLN A 33 -18.60 6.65 -0.70
C GLN A 33 -17.13 7.01 -0.85
N ASP A 34 -16.26 6.06 -1.23
CA ASP A 34 -14.83 6.30 -1.19
C ASP A 34 -14.37 7.28 -2.27
N VAL A 35 -13.42 8.12 -1.88
CA VAL A 35 -12.52 8.83 -2.80
C VAL A 35 -11.19 8.11 -2.75
N VAL A 36 -10.90 7.35 -3.79
CA VAL A 36 -9.76 6.42 -3.87
C VAL A 36 -8.55 7.13 -4.45
N LEU A 37 -7.38 6.91 -3.85
CA LEU A 37 -6.07 7.23 -4.42
C LEU A 37 -5.34 5.94 -4.81
N ASP A 38 -5.27 5.65 -6.11
CA ASP A 38 -4.55 4.50 -6.67
C ASP A 38 -3.12 4.89 -7.05
N ILE A 39 -2.15 4.44 -6.25
CA ILE A 39 -0.72 4.80 -6.37
C ILE A 39 -0.01 3.71 -7.16
N GLY A 40 0.63 4.09 -8.29
CA GLY A 40 1.23 3.13 -9.21
C GLY A 40 0.17 2.42 -10.04
N ALA A 41 -0.76 3.19 -10.60
CA ALA A 41 -1.98 2.69 -11.22
C ALA A 41 -1.75 1.88 -12.51
N GLY A 42 -0.53 1.84 -13.04
CA GLY A 42 -0.17 1.00 -14.18
C GLY A 42 -0.93 1.34 -15.44
N ASP A 43 -1.51 0.31 -16.08
CA ASP A 43 -2.39 0.44 -17.25
C ASP A 43 -3.82 0.89 -16.90
N LEU A 44 -4.06 1.39 -15.68
CA LEU A 44 -5.34 1.86 -15.16
C LEU A 44 -6.40 0.78 -14.98
N ARG A 45 -6.09 -0.50 -15.15
CA ARG A 45 -7.11 -1.57 -15.09
C ARG A 45 -7.83 -1.61 -13.74
N PHE A 46 -7.08 -1.60 -12.64
CA PHE A 46 -7.66 -1.53 -11.31
C PHE A 46 -8.46 -0.24 -11.11
N ALA A 47 -7.87 0.93 -11.40
CA ALA A 47 -8.53 2.22 -11.26
C ALA A 47 -9.89 2.29 -11.98
N ARG A 48 -9.99 1.71 -13.18
CA ARG A 48 -11.24 1.64 -13.94
C ARG A 48 -12.29 0.75 -13.28
N GLN A 49 -11.89 -0.41 -12.74
CA GLN A 49 -12.81 -1.27 -12.00
C GLN A 49 -13.25 -0.59 -10.69
N ALA A 50 -12.33 0.06 -9.99
CA ALA A 50 -12.62 0.82 -8.77
C ALA A 50 -13.58 1.99 -9.03
N ALA A 51 -13.48 2.66 -10.18
CA ALA A 51 -14.40 3.73 -10.58
C ALA A 51 -15.85 3.24 -10.80
N GLY A 52 -16.06 1.94 -11.02
CA GLY A 52 -17.39 1.33 -11.05
C GLY A 52 -18.03 1.14 -9.66
N ILE A 53 -17.25 1.33 -8.58
CA ILE A 53 -17.68 1.15 -7.20
C ILE A 53 -17.64 2.49 -6.47
N ALA A 54 -16.49 3.15 -6.46
CA ALA A 54 -16.19 4.34 -5.66
C ALA A 54 -16.85 5.62 -6.18
N ARG A 55 -16.99 6.61 -5.29
CA ARG A 55 -17.47 7.96 -5.65
C ARG A 55 -16.53 8.63 -6.64
N HIS A 56 -15.21 8.51 -6.41
CA HIS A 56 -14.19 9.08 -7.28
C HIS A 56 -12.88 8.30 -7.16
N VAL A 57 -12.10 8.23 -8.24
CA VAL A 57 -10.78 7.61 -8.26
C VAL A 57 -9.76 8.60 -8.83
N TYR A 58 -8.69 8.84 -8.07
CA TYR A 58 -7.47 9.48 -8.55
C TYR A 58 -6.42 8.38 -8.80
N ALA A 59 -6.06 8.17 -10.06
CA ALA A 59 -5.07 7.20 -10.48
C ALA A 59 -3.76 7.90 -10.82
N ILE A 60 -2.68 7.58 -10.10
CA ILE A 60 -1.35 8.14 -10.31
C ILE A 60 -0.45 7.09 -10.92
N GLU A 61 0.13 7.40 -12.07
CA GLU A 61 1.14 6.57 -12.73
C GLU A 61 2.27 7.47 -13.24
N MET A 62 3.52 7.07 -13.05
CA MET A 62 4.67 7.86 -13.46
C MET A 62 5.13 7.55 -14.89
N GLN A 63 4.79 6.37 -15.42
CA GLN A 63 5.19 5.89 -16.73
C GLN A 63 4.15 6.26 -17.79
N PRO A 64 4.37 7.33 -18.59
CA PRO A 64 3.37 7.77 -19.58
C PRO A 64 3.06 6.69 -20.62
N LYS A 65 3.99 5.75 -20.87
CA LYS A 65 3.80 4.64 -21.82
C LYS A 65 2.66 3.72 -21.41
N LEU A 66 2.44 3.49 -20.10
CA LEU A 66 1.35 2.65 -19.60
C LEU A 66 -0.03 3.33 -19.75
N LEU A 67 -0.03 4.66 -19.90
CA LEU A 67 -1.24 5.47 -20.08
C LEU A 67 -1.63 5.64 -21.55
N THR A 68 -0.85 5.07 -22.48
CA THR A 68 -1.19 5.08 -23.90
C THR A 68 -2.28 4.05 -24.20
N HIS A 69 -3.07 4.27 -25.25
CA HIS A 69 -4.10 3.33 -25.73
C HIS A 69 -5.18 2.93 -24.71
N GLN A 70 -5.60 3.87 -23.88
CA GLN A 70 -6.63 3.65 -22.87
C GLN A 70 -8.04 3.73 -23.48
N PRO A 71 -8.96 2.82 -23.11
CA PRO A 71 -10.37 2.96 -23.47
C PRO A 71 -10.97 4.22 -22.83
N PRO A 72 -12.14 4.70 -23.31
CA PRO A 72 -12.79 5.89 -22.78
C PRO A 72 -12.85 5.89 -21.24
N ARG A 73 -12.42 6.98 -20.61
CA ARG A 73 -12.31 7.07 -19.15
C ARG A 73 -13.70 7.27 -18.51
N PRO A 74 -14.02 6.55 -17.42
CA PRO A 74 -15.17 6.89 -16.58
C PRO A 74 -15.10 8.36 -16.12
N GLN A 75 -16.25 9.00 -15.96
CA GLN A 75 -16.32 10.44 -15.59
C GLN A 75 -15.72 10.72 -14.20
N ASN A 76 -15.80 9.75 -13.29
CA ASN A 76 -15.27 9.81 -11.93
C ASN A 76 -13.84 9.28 -11.80
N LEU A 77 -13.11 9.09 -12.91
CA LEU A 77 -11.71 8.68 -12.92
C LEU A 77 -10.81 9.84 -13.38
N THR A 78 -10.01 10.38 -12.47
CA THR A 78 -8.94 11.35 -12.77
C THR A 78 -7.60 10.63 -12.87
N VAL A 79 -6.96 10.72 -14.04
CA VAL A 79 -5.63 10.13 -14.28
C VAL A 79 -4.58 11.24 -14.18
N ILE A 80 -3.54 11.01 -13.39
CA ILE A 80 -2.44 11.94 -13.14
C ILE A 80 -1.14 11.25 -13.54
N CYS A 81 -0.48 11.75 -14.58
CA CYS A 81 0.84 11.26 -14.99
C CYS A 81 1.93 11.99 -14.19
N ALA A 82 2.34 11.43 -13.05
CA ALA A 82 3.31 12.07 -12.15
C ALA A 82 3.97 11.06 -11.20
N ASP A 83 5.07 11.47 -10.56
CA ASP A 83 5.61 10.76 -9.41
C ASP A 83 4.76 11.04 -8.16
N ALA A 84 4.13 10.00 -7.61
CA ALA A 84 3.27 10.09 -6.44
C ALA A 84 3.99 10.65 -5.19
N ARG A 85 5.32 10.52 -5.12
CA ARG A 85 6.15 11.05 -4.02
C ARG A 85 6.20 12.57 -3.99
N HIS A 86 6.03 13.21 -5.14
CA HIS A 86 6.18 14.66 -5.29
C HIS A 86 4.86 15.40 -5.55
N LEU A 87 3.81 14.67 -5.95
CA LEU A 87 2.48 15.25 -6.22
C LEU A 87 1.80 15.70 -4.93
N ILE A 88 1.16 16.87 -4.88
CA ILE A 88 0.21 17.21 -3.79
C ILE A 88 -1.07 16.40 -3.96
N TRP A 89 -1.42 15.59 -2.95
CA TRP A 89 -2.62 14.76 -3.00
C TRP A 89 -3.87 15.55 -2.58
N PRO A 90 -5.05 15.23 -3.14
CA PRO A 90 -6.32 15.79 -2.66
C PRO A 90 -6.52 15.52 -1.16
N ASN A 91 -7.10 16.45 -0.42
CA ASN A 91 -7.40 16.27 1.01
C ASN A 91 -8.71 15.50 1.27
N THR A 92 -9.39 15.06 0.22
CA THR A 92 -10.65 14.33 0.29
C THR A 92 -10.48 12.81 0.23
N ILE A 93 -9.24 12.30 0.16
CA ILE A 93 -8.97 10.86 0.03
C ILE A 93 -9.45 10.10 1.27
N THR A 94 -10.25 9.04 1.06
CA THR A 94 -10.78 8.19 2.14
C THR A 94 -10.19 6.78 2.14
N ALA A 95 -9.61 6.37 1.01
CA ALA A 95 -8.92 5.08 0.85
C ALA A 95 -7.71 5.24 -0.08
N GLY A 96 -6.55 4.75 0.36
CA GLY A 96 -5.40 4.57 -0.51
C GLY A 96 -5.33 3.15 -1.06
N VAL A 97 -4.75 3.00 -2.24
CA VAL A 97 -4.41 1.72 -2.86
C VAL A 97 -2.94 1.77 -3.28
N LEU A 98 -2.19 0.75 -2.88
CA LEU A 98 -0.78 0.55 -3.24
C LEU A 98 -0.55 -0.93 -3.55
N LEU A 99 -0.93 -1.35 -4.76
CA LEU A 99 -0.69 -2.71 -5.25
C LEU A 99 0.68 -2.79 -5.91
N MET A 100 1.73 -2.63 -5.13
CA MET A 100 3.12 -2.68 -5.57
C MET A 100 3.89 -3.63 -4.64
N ARG A 101 3.76 -4.95 -4.85
CA ARG A 101 4.25 -5.98 -3.91
C ARG A 101 5.75 -5.93 -3.60
N HIS A 102 6.53 -5.24 -4.43
CA HIS A 102 7.97 -5.05 -4.26
C HIS A 102 8.33 -3.63 -3.78
N CYS A 103 7.34 -2.81 -3.40
CA CYS A 103 7.56 -1.47 -2.90
C CYS A 103 8.20 -1.52 -1.52
N THR A 104 9.41 -1.00 -1.41
CA THR A 104 10.11 -0.84 -0.12
C THR A 104 9.71 0.46 0.60
N GLN A 105 8.94 1.30 -0.10
CA GLN A 105 8.56 2.66 0.28
C GLN A 105 7.13 2.76 0.81
N VAL A 106 6.64 1.77 1.57
CA VAL A 106 5.26 1.79 2.08
C VAL A 106 5.07 2.92 3.10
N LYS A 107 6.09 3.16 3.96
CA LYS A 107 6.01 4.14 5.06
C LYS A 107 5.67 5.55 4.61
N PRO A 108 6.35 6.15 3.62
CA PRO A 108 6.05 7.51 3.19
C PRO A 108 4.63 7.66 2.65
N TYR A 109 4.15 6.69 1.86
CA TYR A 109 2.79 6.71 1.34
C TYR A 109 1.75 6.58 2.45
N ALA A 110 1.91 5.60 3.34
CA ALA A 110 1.00 5.36 4.45
C ALA A 110 0.95 6.54 5.42
N SER A 111 2.10 7.14 5.74
CA SER A 111 2.19 8.33 6.61
C SER A 111 1.49 9.54 6.01
N ARG A 112 1.62 9.72 4.69
CA ARG A 112 1.00 10.83 3.98
C ARG A 112 -0.52 10.65 3.86
N LEU A 113 -1.01 9.44 3.61
CA LEU A 113 -2.43 9.12 3.67
C LEU A 113 -3.00 9.42 5.06
N ARG A 114 -2.31 8.96 6.12
CA ARG A 114 -2.68 9.20 7.52
C ARG A 114 -2.76 10.70 7.83
N ALA A 115 -1.80 11.50 7.37
CA ALA A 115 -1.78 12.95 7.56
C ALA A 115 -2.96 13.68 6.88
N LEU A 116 -3.52 13.10 5.81
CA LEU A 116 -4.73 13.62 5.15
C LEU A 116 -6.03 13.16 5.83
N GLY A 117 -5.95 12.39 6.92
CA GLY A 117 -7.10 11.81 7.60
C GLY A 117 -7.63 10.52 6.96
N CYS A 118 -6.94 9.98 5.95
CA CYS A 118 -7.25 8.67 5.39
C CYS A 118 -6.91 7.58 6.43
N ARG A 119 -7.81 6.61 6.59
CA ARG A 119 -7.70 5.57 7.63
C ARG A 119 -7.37 4.18 7.08
N ARG A 120 -7.32 4.01 5.77
CA ARG A 120 -7.25 2.70 5.12
C ARG A 120 -6.29 2.72 3.94
N LEU A 121 -5.38 1.76 3.91
CA LEU A 121 -4.55 1.45 2.76
C LEU A 121 -4.81 0.00 2.33
N ILE A 122 -5.24 -0.19 1.09
CA ILE A 122 -5.34 -1.51 0.45
C ILE A 122 -4.00 -1.78 -0.22
N THR A 123 -3.29 -2.81 0.19
CA THR A 123 -1.92 -3.06 -0.28
C THR A 123 -1.55 -4.53 -0.29
N ASN A 124 -0.53 -4.87 -1.07
CA ASN A 124 0.17 -6.16 -1.05
C ASN A 124 1.67 -5.99 -0.81
N ALA A 125 2.11 -4.78 -0.45
CA ALA A 125 3.52 -4.44 -0.33
C ALA A 125 4.15 -4.92 0.99
N ARG A 126 3.38 -4.93 2.09
CA ARG A 126 3.88 -5.29 3.42
C ARG A 126 4.20 -6.78 3.58
N TRP A 127 3.34 -7.64 3.03
CA TRP A 127 3.55 -9.10 3.06
C TRP A 127 4.26 -9.62 1.82
N GLY A 128 4.39 -8.79 0.77
CA GLY A 128 4.91 -9.19 -0.55
C GLY A 128 4.01 -10.17 -1.32
N MET A 129 2.89 -10.57 -0.71
CA MET A 129 1.89 -11.50 -1.23
C MET A 129 0.52 -11.13 -0.68
N ASP A 130 -0.53 -11.57 -1.38
CA ASP A 130 -1.94 -11.33 -1.04
C ASP A 130 -2.31 -9.85 -0.87
N VAL A 131 -3.60 -9.54 -0.88
CA VAL A 131 -4.08 -8.18 -0.64
C VAL A 131 -4.60 -8.06 0.78
N GLU A 132 -4.09 -7.10 1.52
CA GLU A 132 -4.59 -6.73 2.84
C GLU A 132 -5.27 -5.37 2.83
N LEU A 133 -6.17 -5.19 3.80
CA LEU A 133 -6.68 -3.89 4.21
C LEU A 133 -5.92 -3.45 5.47
N MET A 134 -4.91 -2.61 5.29
CA MET A 134 -4.12 -2.07 6.39
C MET A 134 -4.82 -0.84 6.98
N ALA A 135 -5.09 -0.88 8.29
CA ALA A 135 -5.56 0.27 9.03
C ALA A 135 -4.41 1.28 9.24
N LEU A 136 -4.68 2.56 9.02
CA LEU A 136 -3.70 3.65 9.14
C LEU A 136 -3.80 4.41 10.48
N ASP A 137 -4.64 3.94 11.40
CA ASP A 137 -4.86 4.53 12.72
C ASP A 137 -3.79 4.10 13.74
N GLN A 138 -4.11 4.19 15.03
CA GLN A 138 -3.18 4.03 16.14
C GLN A 138 -2.51 2.64 16.12
N ARG A 139 -1.19 2.67 16.28
CA ARG A 139 -0.31 1.51 16.34
C ARG A 139 0.42 1.53 17.67
N ILE A 140 0.78 0.37 18.19
CA ILE A 140 1.67 0.31 19.36
C ILE A 140 3.11 0.54 18.91
N ASP A 141 3.94 1.00 19.83
CA ASP A 141 5.37 1.01 19.58
C ASP A 141 5.89 -0.43 19.53
N TRP A 142 6.81 -0.73 18.61
CA TRP A 142 7.39 -2.07 18.47
C TRP A 142 7.98 -2.60 19.79
N GLN A 143 8.52 -1.73 20.66
CA GLN A 143 9.07 -2.12 21.96
C GLN A 143 8.03 -2.72 22.92
N GLN A 144 6.74 -2.54 22.64
CA GLN A 144 5.64 -3.11 23.43
C GLN A 144 5.29 -4.56 23.03
N VAL A 145 5.88 -5.09 21.95
CA VAL A 145 5.66 -6.48 21.53
C VAL A 145 6.59 -7.41 22.32
N GLU A 146 6.03 -8.19 23.24
CA GLU A 146 6.81 -9.16 24.02
C GLU A 146 7.18 -10.43 23.24
N ILE A 147 6.23 -10.99 22.50
CA ILE A 147 6.37 -12.22 21.71
C ILE A 147 5.28 -12.25 20.64
N GLY A 148 5.58 -12.76 19.45
CA GLY A 148 4.58 -13.00 18.41
C GLY A 148 4.86 -12.29 17.09
N TRP A 149 3.93 -12.46 16.16
CA TRP A 149 3.98 -11.82 14.85
C TRP A 149 3.74 -10.31 14.97
N TYR A 150 4.50 -9.52 14.23
CA TYR A 150 4.27 -8.09 14.07
C TYR A 150 4.26 -7.72 12.60
N ALA A 151 3.53 -6.65 12.30
CA ALA A 151 3.52 -6.02 11.00
C ALA A 151 3.59 -4.50 11.18
N CYS A 152 4.70 -3.92 10.74
CA CYS A 152 5.04 -2.52 10.96
C CYS A 152 4.48 -1.64 9.85
N LEU A 153 4.12 -0.40 10.18
CA LEU A 153 3.71 0.64 9.23
C LEU A 153 4.75 0.86 8.11
N CYS A 154 6.02 0.55 8.37
CA CYS A 154 7.07 0.71 7.37
C CYS A 154 7.07 -0.35 6.26
N GLY A 155 6.22 -1.38 6.37
CA GLY A 155 6.18 -2.52 5.46
C GLY A 155 6.92 -3.75 5.97
N GLN A 156 7.64 -3.67 7.09
CA GLN A 156 8.35 -4.83 7.64
C GLN A 156 7.46 -5.71 8.51
N THR A 157 7.59 -7.01 8.34
CA THR A 157 6.90 -8.04 9.12
C THR A 157 7.91 -8.97 9.76
N GLY A 158 7.54 -9.64 10.84
CA GLY A 158 8.44 -10.56 11.52
C GLY A 158 7.83 -11.19 12.76
N PHE A 159 8.64 -11.99 13.46
CA PHE A 159 8.27 -12.64 14.71
C PHE A 159 9.25 -12.25 15.82
N VAL A 160 8.74 -11.69 16.91
CA VAL A 160 9.54 -11.47 18.13
C VAL A 160 9.59 -12.79 18.89
N ALA A 161 10.79 -13.39 18.96
CA ALA A 161 11.00 -14.62 19.71
C ALA A 161 10.95 -14.37 21.22
N GLY A 162 10.44 -15.34 21.96
CA GLY A 162 10.36 -15.31 23.41
C GLY A 162 10.32 -16.72 24.01
N PRO A 163 10.21 -16.82 25.34
CA PRO A 163 10.17 -18.11 26.02
C PRO A 163 9.00 -19.00 25.53
N PRO A 164 9.20 -20.30 25.28
CA PRO A 164 8.15 -21.20 24.76
C PRO A 164 6.89 -21.23 25.62
N GLU A 165 7.02 -21.07 26.94
CA GLU A 165 5.91 -21.01 27.90
C GLU A 165 4.98 -19.80 27.70
N LYS A 166 5.44 -18.76 27.00
CA LYS A 166 4.61 -17.60 26.62
C LYS A 166 3.90 -17.78 25.27
N VAL A 167 4.19 -18.85 24.53
CA VAL A 167 3.51 -19.13 23.26
C VAL A 167 2.09 -19.61 23.55
N SER A 168 1.12 -18.85 23.06
CA SER A 168 -0.31 -19.18 23.12
C SER A 168 -0.90 -19.08 21.73
N GLU A 169 -2.11 -19.61 21.52
CA GLU A 169 -2.82 -19.45 20.25
C GLU A 169 -2.92 -17.97 19.83
N LYS A 170 -3.09 -17.06 20.80
CA LYS A 170 -3.08 -15.63 20.56
C LYS A 170 -1.77 -15.16 19.90
N VAL A 171 -0.63 -15.61 20.43
CA VAL A 171 0.72 -15.27 19.91
C VAL A 171 0.96 -15.85 18.52
N THR A 172 0.37 -17.02 18.24
CA THR A 172 0.52 -17.69 16.94
C THR A 172 -0.33 -17.06 15.84
N TRP A 173 -1.54 -16.61 16.16
CA TRP A 173 -2.53 -16.17 15.15
C TRP A 173 -2.74 -14.67 15.06
N GLN A 174 -2.40 -13.89 16.10
CA GLN A 174 -2.56 -12.45 16.06
C GLN A 174 -1.28 -11.77 15.59
N VAL A 175 -1.45 -10.83 14.66
CA VAL A 175 -0.40 -9.94 14.20
C VAL A 175 -0.53 -8.62 14.94
N ALA A 176 0.52 -8.21 15.63
CA ALA A 176 0.61 -6.89 16.25
C ALA A 176 0.86 -5.81 15.19
N GLU A 177 -0.03 -4.82 15.10
CA GLU A 177 0.13 -3.64 14.25
C GLU A 177 1.04 -2.62 14.95
N VAL A 178 2.26 -2.43 14.44
CA VAL A 178 3.30 -1.65 15.12
C VAL A 178 3.82 -0.47 14.30
N GLU A 179 4.49 0.46 14.96
CA GLU A 179 5.39 1.45 14.37
C GLU A 179 6.77 1.41 15.07
N ASN A 180 7.77 2.08 14.48
CA ASN A 180 9.13 2.20 15.03
C ASN A 180 9.88 0.86 15.24
N CYS A 181 9.67 -0.14 14.38
CA CYS A 181 10.50 -1.35 14.40
C CYS A 181 11.99 -1.03 14.08
N PRO A 182 12.93 -1.94 14.35
CA PRO A 182 14.37 -1.71 14.11
C PRO A 182 14.71 -1.31 12.67
N ASP A 183 13.90 -1.73 11.69
CA ASP A 183 14.09 -1.39 10.29
C ASP A 183 13.47 -0.04 9.88
N CYS A 184 12.66 0.59 10.74
CA CYS A 184 12.05 1.88 10.43
C CYS A 184 13.06 3.00 10.15
N SER A 185 14.30 2.87 10.64
CA SER A 185 15.42 3.79 10.36
C SER A 185 16.15 3.47 9.06
N ASN A 186 15.92 2.29 8.49
CA ASN A 186 16.57 1.82 7.27
C ASN A 186 15.70 2.04 6.02
N VAL A 187 14.42 2.35 6.20
CA VAL A 187 13.52 2.76 5.12
C VAL A 187 13.88 4.18 4.69
N ARG A 188 14.62 4.29 3.59
CA ARG A 188 15.07 5.55 2.99
C ARG A 188 13.96 6.23 2.21
#